data_AF-A0A969SIA5-F1
#
_entry.id   AF-A0A969SIA5-F1
#
_cell.length_a   1.000
_cell.length_b   1.000
_cell.length_c   1.000
_cell.angle_alpha   90.00
_cell.angle_beta   90.00
_cell.angle_gamma   90.00
#
_symmetry.space_group_name_H-M   'P 1'
#
loop_
_entity.id
_entity.type
_entity.pdbx_description
1 polymer ?
#
loop_
_entity_poly.entity_id
_entity_poly.type
_entity_poly.pdbx_seq_one_letter_code
_entity_poly.pdbx_strand_id
1 'polypeptide(L)'
;MTIKRSVLAIVAVLIAVAFFPPLASSAPSPRPHLNGTFLQLAPHHLRWTENDWSRLFDSFQRIGLSEVIVQWSRTPDISYLSSPPTGAADTSPPVIEQLMTIAAQRGLGVT
;
A
#
# COMPACT_ATOMS: atom_id res chain seq x y z
N MET A 1 -69.54 -10.16 -17.15
CA MET A 1 -68.67 -9.06 -17.66
C MET A 1 -67.53 -8.79 -16.66
N THR A 2 -66.76 -9.83 -16.32
CA THR A 2 -65.90 -9.84 -15.11
C THR A 2 -64.43 -10.19 -15.44
N ILE A 3 -64.21 -10.98 -16.49
CA ILE A 3 -62.89 -11.45 -16.95
C ILE A 3 -61.98 -10.28 -17.39
N LYS A 4 -62.54 -9.23 -17.98
CA LYS A 4 -61.76 -8.06 -18.46
C LYS A 4 -61.11 -7.25 -17.33
N ARG A 5 -61.70 -7.26 -16.13
CA ARG A 5 -61.19 -6.50 -14.97
C ARG A 5 -60.00 -7.20 -14.30
N SER A 6 -60.05 -8.52 -14.19
CA SER A 6 -58.98 -9.32 -13.57
C SER A 6 -57.71 -9.33 -14.42
N VAL A 7 -57.83 -9.39 -15.75
CA VAL A 7 -56.68 -9.33 -16.67
C VAL A 7 -55.96 -7.97 -16.57
N LEU A 8 -56.73 -6.87 -16.48
CA LEU A 8 -56.16 -5.53 -16.37
C LEU A 8 -55.37 -5.34 -15.06
N ALA A 9 -55.88 -5.90 -13.94
CA ALA A 9 -55.20 -5.83 -12.65
C ALA A 9 -53.89 -6.62 -12.64
N ILE A 10 -53.86 -7.80 -13.28
CA ILE A 10 -52.63 -8.62 -13.37
C ILE A 10 -51.57 -7.93 -14.22
N VAL A 11 -51.96 -7.35 -15.36
CA VAL A 11 -51.03 -6.58 -16.21
C VAL A 11 -50.49 -5.36 -15.46
N ALA A 12 -51.32 -4.65 -14.71
CA ALA A 12 -50.87 -3.50 -13.91
C ALA A 12 -49.86 -3.92 -12.80
N VAL A 13 -50.07 -5.06 -12.14
CA VAL A 13 -49.14 -5.58 -11.13
C VAL A 13 -47.81 -6.03 -11.75
N LEU A 14 -47.85 -6.70 -12.91
CA LEU A 14 -46.64 -7.11 -13.62
C LEU A 14 -45.82 -5.92 -14.12
N ILE A 15 -46.49 -4.86 -14.58
CA ILE A 15 -45.83 -3.60 -14.93
C ILE A 15 -45.22 -2.99 -13.66
N ALA A 16 -45.96 -2.91 -12.55
CA ALA A 16 -45.42 -2.34 -11.31
C ALA A 16 -44.14 -3.07 -10.86
N VAL A 17 -44.11 -4.42 -10.87
CA VAL A 17 -42.92 -5.21 -10.49
C VAL A 17 -41.75 -5.02 -11.45
N ALA A 18 -42.00 -4.85 -12.75
CA ALA A 18 -40.96 -4.60 -13.75
C ALA A 18 -40.34 -3.18 -13.67
N PHE A 19 -41.06 -2.22 -13.09
CA PHE A 19 -40.63 -0.83 -12.94
C PHE A 19 -40.16 -0.46 -11.53
N PHE A 20 -40.11 -1.40 -10.58
CA PHE A 20 -39.41 -1.18 -9.32
C PHE A 20 -37.91 -1.39 -9.54
N PRO A 21 -37.09 -0.32 -9.57
CA PRO A 21 -35.65 -0.50 -9.60
C PRO A 21 -35.26 -1.26 -8.32
N PRO A 22 -34.35 -2.26 -8.41
CA PRO A 22 -33.81 -2.87 -7.21
C PRO A 22 -33.22 -1.76 -6.36
N LEU A 23 -33.62 -1.70 -5.08
CA LEU A 23 -32.93 -0.86 -4.10
C LEU A 23 -31.46 -1.23 -4.18
N ALA A 24 -30.63 -0.31 -4.65
CA ALA A 24 -29.21 -0.52 -4.77
C ALA A 24 -28.68 -0.81 -3.36
N SER A 25 -28.40 -2.09 -3.09
CA SER A 25 -27.73 -2.49 -1.87
C SER A 25 -26.35 -1.85 -1.91
N SER A 26 -26.12 -0.85 -1.05
CA SER A 26 -24.81 -0.24 -0.92
C SER A 26 -23.87 -1.32 -0.41
N ALA A 27 -23.07 -1.89 -1.32
CA ALA A 27 -22.02 -2.82 -0.93
C ALA A 27 -21.14 -2.11 0.11
N PRO A 28 -20.75 -2.79 1.21
CA PRO A 28 -19.90 -2.18 2.20
C PRO A 28 -18.63 -1.68 1.51
N SER A 29 -18.36 -0.38 1.62
CA SER A 29 -17.14 0.19 1.07
C SER A 29 -15.94 -0.55 1.68
N PRO A 30 -14.92 -0.90 0.88
CA PRO A 30 -13.70 -1.49 1.41
C PRO A 30 -13.19 -0.63 2.56
N ARG A 31 -12.89 -1.24 3.71
CA ARG A 31 -12.29 -0.49 4.81
C ARG A 31 -10.96 0.09 4.32
N PRO A 32 -10.63 1.35 4.64
CA PRO A 32 -9.31 1.88 4.34
C PRO A 32 -8.25 0.99 5.01
N HIS A 33 -7.39 0.37 4.20
CA HIS A 33 -6.24 -0.37 4.70
C HIS A 33 -5.02 0.53 4.53
N LEU A 34 -4.25 0.70 5.60
CA LEU A 34 -2.94 1.34 5.52
C LEU A 34 -2.04 0.41 4.71
N ASN A 35 -1.70 0.81 3.49
CA ASN A 35 -0.87 0.02 2.59
C ASN A 35 0.61 0.46 2.60
N GLY A 36 0.90 1.65 3.15
CA GLY A 36 2.26 2.16 3.20
C GLY A 36 2.56 3.03 4.40
N THR A 37 3.85 3.32 4.57
CA THR A 37 4.39 4.13 5.66
C THR A 37 5.57 4.98 5.21
N PHE A 38 5.93 5.98 6.00
CA PHE A 38 7.14 6.77 5.80
C PHE A 38 8.29 6.19 6.60
N LEU A 39 9.47 6.11 5.98
CA LEU A 39 10.72 5.75 6.62
C LEU A 39 11.68 6.94 6.58
N GLN A 40 11.79 7.65 7.69
CA GLN A 40 12.73 8.76 7.83
C GLN A 40 14.13 8.24 8.16
N LEU A 41 15.07 8.44 7.24
CA LEU A 41 16.47 8.15 7.49
C LEU A 41 17.04 9.09 8.56
N ALA A 42 17.89 8.52 9.39
CA ALA A 42 18.51 9.17 10.54
C ALA A 42 19.97 8.70 10.64
N PRO A 43 20.87 9.45 11.28
CA PRO A 43 22.31 9.18 11.24
C PRO A 43 22.70 7.77 11.67
N HIS A 44 21.97 7.17 12.62
CA HIS A 44 22.25 5.82 13.11
C HIS A 44 21.98 4.72 12.06
N HIS A 45 21.11 4.98 11.07
CA HIS A 45 20.82 4.06 9.98
C HIS A 45 22.00 3.87 9.03
N LEU A 46 23.00 4.76 9.05
CA LEU A 46 24.25 4.59 8.29
C LEU A 46 25.07 3.37 8.76
N ARG A 47 24.80 2.86 9.96
CA ARG A 47 25.48 1.70 10.55
C ARG A 47 24.65 0.43 10.49
N TRP A 48 23.46 0.49 9.90
CA TRP A 48 22.59 -0.67 9.80
C TRP A 48 23.11 -1.64 8.76
N THR A 49 23.12 -2.91 9.15
CA THR A 49 23.44 -4.03 8.28
C THR A 49 22.21 -4.41 7.45
N GLU A 50 22.42 -5.27 6.45
CA GLU A 50 21.32 -5.88 5.70
C GLU A 50 20.31 -6.59 6.62
N ASN A 51 20.78 -7.22 7.70
CA ASN A 51 19.93 -7.91 8.66
C ASN A 51 19.07 -6.93 9.48
N ASP A 52 19.54 -5.71 9.72
CA ASP A 52 18.76 -4.68 10.42
C ASP A 52 17.61 -4.19 9.53
N TRP A 53 17.89 -3.86 8.27
CA TRP A 53 16.88 -3.49 7.28
C TRP A 53 15.88 -4.62 7.03
N SER A 54 16.38 -5.85 6.92
CA SER A 54 15.59 -7.06 6.79
C SER A 54 14.54 -7.19 7.89
N ARG A 55 14.96 -7.06 9.15
CA ARG A 55 14.06 -7.16 10.30
C ARG A 55 12.98 -6.08 10.31
N LEU A 56 13.32 -4.86 9.88
CA LEU A 56 12.36 -3.78 9.75
C LEU A 56 11.28 -4.12 8.70
N PHE A 57 11.70 -4.54 7.51
CA PHE A 57 10.81 -4.84 6.40
C PHE A 57 9.96 -6.08 6.64
N ASP A 58 10.50 -7.11 7.28
CA ASP A 58 9.71 -8.27 7.73
C ASP A 58 8.59 -7.84 8.71
N SER A 59 8.86 -6.81 9.52
CA SER A 59 7.86 -6.27 10.45
C SER A 59 6.77 -5.49 9.71
N PHE A 60 7.10 -4.76 8.65
CA PHE A 60 6.14 -4.09 7.77
C PHE A 60 5.22 -5.08 7.06
N GLN A 61 5.77 -6.16 6.49
CA GLN A 61 4.98 -7.21 5.87
C GLN A 61 4.03 -7.88 6.86
N ARG A 62 4.48 -8.15 8.10
CA ARG A 62 3.65 -8.77 9.15
C ARG A 62 2.41 -7.96 9.50
N ILE A 63 2.45 -6.64 9.32
CA ILE A 63 1.29 -5.75 9.55
C ILE A 63 0.54 -5.40 8.25
N GLY A 64 0.90 -6.02 7.12
CA GLY A 64 0.21 -5.87 5.84
C GLY A 64 0.59 -4.64 5.03
N LEU A 65 1.73 -3.99 5.32
CA LEU A 65 2.25 -2.92 4.48
C LEU A 65 2.91 -3.50 3.22
N SER A 66 2.70 -2.86 2.08
CA SER A 66 3.37 -3.18 0.82
C SER A 66 4.19 -2.03 0.24
N GLU A 67 4.12 -0.82 0.83
CA GLU A 67 4.79 0.38 0.33
C GLU A 67 5.54 1.14 1.44
N VAL A 68 6.75 1.61 1.13
CA VAL A 68 7.57 2.44 2.02
C VAL A 68 8.04 3.66 1.25
N ILE A 69 7.68 4.85 1.74
CA ILE A 69 8.14 6.12 1.19
C ILE A 69 9.38 6.55 1.99
N VAL A 70 10.54 6.55 1.35
CA VAL A 70 11.80 6.85 2.04
C VAL A 70 12.01 8.35 2.10
N GLN A 71 11.94 8.89 3.31
CA GLN A 71 12.25 10.28 3.58
C GLN A 71 13.73 10.41 3.90
N TRP A 72 14.45 11.11 3.05
CA TRP A 72 15.85 11.39 3.23
C TRP A 72 16.13 12.87 2.97
N SER A 73 17.07 13.41 3.72
CA SER A 73 17.60 14.75 3.49
C SER A 73 19.11 14.66 3.36
N ARG A 74 19.67 15.49 2.50
CA ARG A 74 21.12 15.72 2.48
C ARG A 74 21.43 16.78 3.51
N THR A 75 22.26 16.44 4.48
CA THR A 75 22.89 17.43 5.37
C THR A 75 24.36 17.57 5.00
N PRO A 76 25.04 18.67 5.36
CA PRO A 76 26.48 18.82 5.07
C PRO A 76 27.32 17.63 5.56
N ASP A 77 26.93 17.04 6.69
CA ASP A 77 27.69 15.99 7.37
C ASP A 77 27.24 14.56 7.01
N ILE A 78 26.13 14.40 6.27
CA ILE A 78 25.53 13.09 6.00
C ILE A 78 25.07 13.00 4.54
N SER A 79 25.59 11.98 3.85
CA SER A 79 25.11 11.53 2.55
C SER A 79 24.59 10.11 2.63
N TYR A 80 23.30 9.91 2.34
CA TYR A 80 22.68 8.58 2.21
C TYR A 80 22.81 8.01 0.79
N LEU A 81 23.30 8.82 -0.16
CA LEU A 81 23.52 8.49 -1.58
C LEU A 81 24.99 8.24 -1.91
N SER A 82 25.90 8.38 -0.95
CA SER A 82 27.33 8.18 -1.17
C SER A 82 27.86 7.19 -0.15
N SER A 83 28.76 6.30 -0.57
CA SER A 83 29.49 5.46 0.37
C SER A 83 30.31 6.34 1.33
N PRO A 84 30.37 6.01 2.63
CA PRO A 84 31.09 6.82 3.59
C PRO A 84 32.58 6.95 3.21
N PRO A 85 33.17 8.16 3.30
CA PRO A 85 34.59 8.36 3.05
C PRO A 85 35.35 7.93 4.30
N THR A 86 35.55 6.64 4.51
CA THR A 86 36.47 6.17 5.55
C THR A 86 37.31 5.04 4.98
N GLY A 87 38.62 5.30 4.93
CA GLY A 87 39.59 4.51 4.20
C GLY A 87 39.60 3.05 4.60
N ALA A 88 39.25 2.21 3.62
CA ALA A 88 39.61 0.80 3.42
C ALA A 88 38.46 0.16 2.65
N ALA A 89 38.50 0.21 1.31
CA ALA A 89 37.79 -0.71 0.41
C ALA A 89 36.41 -1.22 0.86
N ASP A 90 35.57 -0.34 1.41
CA ASP A 90 34.22 -0.70 1.84
C ASP A 90 33.33 -0.51 0.62
N THR A 91 33.22 -1.57 -0.18
CA THR A 91 32.41 -1.64 -1.42
C THR A 91 30.91 -1.69 -1.13
N SER A 92 30.51 -1.40 0.11
CA SER A 92 29.11 -1.41 0.52
C SER A 92 28.33 -0.34 -0.26
N PRO A 93 27.18 -0.70 -0.86
CA PRO A 93 26.36 0.24 -1.62
C PRO A 93 25.83 1.34 -0.70
N PRO A 94 25.53 2.54 -1.23
CA PRO A 94 24.86 3.60 -0.47
C PRO A 94 23.60 3.08 0.22
N VAL A 95 23.27 3.62 1.39
CA VAL A 95 22.14 3.18 2.22
C VAL A 95 20.84 3.13 1.42
N ILE A 96 20.59 4.12 0.54
CA ILE A 96 19.38 4.13 -0.28
C ILE A 96 19.35 2.95 -1.27
N GLU A 97 20.48 2.62 -1.90
CA GLU A 97 20.56 1.49 -2.83
C GLU A 97 20.37 0.16 -2.10
N GLN A 98 21.06 0.00 -0.96
CA GLN A 98 20.90 -1.16 -0.09
C GLN A 98 19.42 -1.35 0.32
N LEU A 99 18.77 -0.27 0.74
CA LEU A 99 17.37 -0.26 1.15
C LEU A 99 16.45 -0.68 -0.01
N MET A 100 16.65 -0.13 -1.21
CA MET A 100 15.89 -0.50 -2.41
C MET A 100 16.06 -1.98 -2.76
N THR A 101 17.28 -2.52 -2.71
CA THR A 101 17.55 -3.93 -2.99
C THR A 101 16.84 -4.85 -1.97
N ILE A 102 16.96 -4.57 -0.69
CA ILE A 102 16.41 -5.40 0.39
C ILE A 102 14.87 -5.34 0.40
N ALA A 103 14.29 -4.19 0.06
CA ALA A 103 12.84 -4.04 -0.06
C ALA A 103 12.29 -4.79 -1.27
N ALA A 104 12.97 -4.71 -2.42
CA ALA A 104 12.59 -5.43 -3.63
C ALA A 104 12.58 -6.96 -3.42
N GLN A 105 13.57 -7.49 -2.70
CA GLN A 105 13.60 -8.92 -2.31
C GLN A 105 12.39 -9.34 -1.46
N ARG A 106 11.74 -8.40 -0.78
CA ARG A 106 10.56 -8.62 0.06
C ARG A 106 9.25 -8.20 -0.62
N GLY A 107 9.28 -7.82 -1.88
CA GLY A 107 8.10 -7.33 -2.57
C GLY A 107 7.50 -6.06 -1.94
N LEU A 108 8.31 -5.27 -1.22
CA LEU A 108 7.95 -3.94 -0.75
C LEU A 108 8.29 -2.92 -1.85
N GLY A 109 7.33 -2.11 -2.25
CA GLY A 109 7.57 -0.93 -3.05
C GLY A 109 8.33 0.11 -2.23
N VAL A 110 9.39 0.68 -2.80
CA VAL A 110 10.13 1.81 -2.22
C VAL A 110 10.04 2.98 -3.18
N THR A 111 9.63 4.15 -2.68
CA THR A 111 9.47 5.38 -3.47
C THR A 111 10.06 6.58 -2.74
#